data_AF-A0A9N9S664-F1
#
_entry.id   AF-A0A9N9S664-F1
#
_cell.length_a   1.000
_cell.length_b   1.000
_cell.length_c   1.000
_cell.angle_alpha   90.00
_cell.angle_beta   90.00
_cell.angle_gamma   90.00
#
_symmetry.space_group_name_H-M   'P 1'
#
loop_
_entity.id
_entity.type
_entity.pdbx_description
1 polymer ?
#
loop_
_entity_poly.entity_id
_entity_poly.type
_entity_poly.pdbx_seq_one_letter_code
_entity_poly.pdbx_strand_id
1 'polypeptide(L)'
;MEVECTFNDSDWPFTTTKFYRCCIEKYQIPDDIELIIDGKHRLRKTNNDVTYLKFYDCTITKVPAGMTKIFPNLKILEINTAKLRKITKNDLIEYKNLEKFSCWGNEIEFLPGDLFEGFKNLEWISFYGNRLWIIEPNIFDNLESLKRIQLEHNPNYDILYSAYPKDKVSTTFGEVKNILIDKFFASDPQIIKNFILKLGNPIDELKSYTKRIKNADKKLEIMEIRAEVFEELMSRKMDNLESSNSFLNQEIQNLKSKYEEKSAITSNLLQQLDSFTSGIFGDLKSFLQNQNIRDFKIIIDNQEFLVHKFLLAARSPTLAEIIFNNPAVDRFNLVDIPVDIFKIILKFFYTDKLPGGEGLNFLHLFAAAGRLKVKKLEKYAAKRVLDEVNPDNAFDVFNLAIKYGNNDLMQRAFEEIKQKYPLVDFKEEWSTEPEKMIKVIEVLKRKEEAMKKIEEEVEGLVIIK
;
A
#
# COMPACT_ATOMS: atom_id res chain seq x y z
N MET A 1 21.73 -31.52 0.81
CA MET A 1 20.37 -31.78 0.29
C MET A 1 20.45 -31.88 -1.22
N GLU A 2 19.96 -32.97 -1.80
CA GLU A 2 19.85 -33.09 -3.25
C GLU A 2 18.68 -32.24 -3.76
N VAL A 3 18.93 -31.42 -4.77
CA VAL A 3 17.95 -30.56 -5.43
C VAL A 3 18.05 -30.74 -6.94
N GLU A 4 16.91 -30.99 -7.58
CA GLU A 4 16.85 -31.08 -9.03
C GLU A 4 16.83 -29.68 -9.65
N CYS A 5 17.70 -29.46 -10.63
CA CYS A 5 17.77 -28.22 -11.39
C CYS A 5 17.40 -28.41 -12.86
N THR A 6 16.61 -27.47 -13.38
CA THR A 6 16.33 -27.38 -14.82
C THR A 6 17.35 -26.48 -15.51
N PHE A 7 18.05 -27.02 -16.52
CA PHE A 7 19.06 -26.28 -17.29
C PHE A 7 18.57 -25.82 -18.67
N ASN A 8 18.71 -24.54 -18.98
CA ASN A 8 18.35 -23.97 -20.29
C ASN A 8 19.05 -22.63 -20.56
N ASP A 9 19.03 -22.19 -21.81
CA ASP A 9 19.43 -20.82 -22.15
C ASP A 9 18.29 -19.85 -21.82
N SER A 10 18.61 -18.78 -21.09
CA SER A 10 17.69 -17.74 -20.68
C SER A 10 18.21 -16.39 -21.14
N ASP A 11 17.29 -15.52 -21.55
CA ASP A 11 17.58 -14.10 -21.66
C ASP A 11 17.57 -13.48 -20.27
N TRP A 12 18.39 -12.44 -20.08
CA TRP A 12 18.19 -11.49 -19.00
C TRP A 12 17.31 -10.34 -19.52
N PRO A 13 16.30 -9.88 -18.75
CA PRO A 13 15.47 -8.76 -19.16
C PRO A 13 16.31 -7.58 -19.64
N PHE A 14 15.89 -6.95 -20.74
CA PHE A 14 16.57 -5.78 -21.33
C PHE A 14 17.94 -6.04 -21.98
N THR A 15 18.32 -7.31 -22.22
CA THR A 15 19.54 -7.66 -22.97
C THR A 15 19.26 -8.72 -24.02
N THR A 16 20.06 -8.75 -25.09
CA THR A 16 20.05 -9.83 -26.10
C THR A 16 21.04 -10.96 -25.76
N THR A 17 21.76 -10.83 -24.65
CA THR A 17 22.75 -11.83 -24.19
C THR A 17 22.03 -13.03 -23.60
N LYS A 18 22.35 -14.22 -24.13
CA LYS A 18 21.90 -15.50 -23.58
C LYS A 18 22.82 -15.94 -22.44
N PHE A 19 22.22 -16.31 -21.31
CA PHE A 19 22.90 -16.90 -20.16
C PHE A 19 22.44 -18.34 -20.00
N TYR A 20 23.38 -19.25 -19.76
CA TYR A 20 23.01 -20.63 -19.44
C TYR A 20 22.62 -20.72 -17.98
N ARG A 21 21.37 -21.06 -17.74
CA ARG A 21 20.68 -20.94 -16.47
C ARG A 21 20.46 -22.30 -15.81
N CYS A 22 20.69 -22.36 -14.50
CA CYS A 22 20.16 -23.38 -13.60
C CYS A 22 18.97 -22.77 -12.83
N CYS A 23 17.78 -23.38 -12.95
CA CYS A 23 16.58 -22.99 -12.20
C CYS A 23 16.22 -24.09 -11.18
N ILE A 24 16.19 -23.71 -9.90
CA ILE A 24 15.75 -24.53 -8.77
C ILE A 24 14.39 -24.00 -8.34
N GLU A 25 13.38 -24.87 -8.30
CA GLU A 25 12.00 -24.46 -8.04
C GLU A 25 11.34 -25.31 -6.95
N LYS A 26 10.53 -24.67 -6.10
CA LYS A 26 9.62 -25.35 -5.13
C LYS A 26 10.31 -26.16 -4.02
N TYR A 27 11.49 -25.74 -3.58
CA TYR A 27 12.20 -26.37 -2.46
C TYR A 27 12.13 -25.52 -1.18
N GLN A 28 12.02 -26.19 -0.04
CA GLN A 28 12.33 -25.59 1.26
C GLN A 28 13.79 -25.91 1.56
N ILE A 29 14.64 -24.89 1.55
CA ILE A 29 16.09 -25.04 1.73
C ILE A 29 16.42 -24.61 3.16
N PRO A 30 16.78 -25.56 4.04
CA PRO A 30 17.19 -25.22 5.40
C PRO A 30 18.51 -24.47 5.43
N ASP A 31 18.73 -23.73 6.51
CA ASP A 31 19.99 -23.03 6.75
C ASP A 31 21.16 -24.02 6.89
N ASP A 32 22.34 -23.58 6.45
CA ASP A 32 23.63 -24.27 6.65
C ASP A 32 23.70 -25.70 6.09
N ILE A 33 22.89 -26.03 5.08
CA ILE A 33 22.96 -27.29 4.34
C ILE A 33 23.69 -27.09 3.01
N GLU A 34 24.68 -27.94 2.73
CA GLU A 34 25.27 -28.03 1.39
C GLU A 34 24.25 -28.58 0.39
N LEU A 35 24.00 -27.84 -0.68
CA LEU A 35 23.15 -28.28 -1.78
C LEU A 35 23.97 -29.14 -2.75
N ILE A 36 23.41 -30.28 -3.11
CA ILE A 36 23.90 -31.13 -4.19
C ILE A 36 22.93 -30.92 -5.34
N ILE A 37 23.40 -30.33 -6.43
CA ILE A 37 22.54 -30.01 -7.57
C ILE A 37 22.60 -31.16 -8.57
N ASP A 38 21.47 -31.83 -8.77
CA ASP A 38 21.29 -32.86 -9.78
C ASP A 38 20.49 -32.32 -10.98
N GLY A 39 20.66 -32.94 -12.14
CA GLY A 39 19.93 -32.60 -13.36
C GLY A 39 20.77 -32.81 -14.62
N LYS A 40 20.07 -32.95 -15.76
CA LYS A 40 20.72 -33.20 -17.05
C LYS A 40 20.96 -31.90 -17.82
N HIS A 41 22.22 -31.58 -18.04
CA HIS A 41 22.62 -30.50 -18.95
C HIS A 41 22.22 -30.77 -20.40
N ARG A 42 22.14 -29.70 -21.19
CA ARG A 42 21.82 -29.73 -22.63
C ARG A 42 23.08 -29.49 -23.45
N LEU A 43 23.13 -30.02 -24.67
CA LEU A 43 24.11 -29.65 -25.70
C LEU A 43 25.59 -29.73 -25.26
N ARG A 44 25.96 -30.78 -24.50
CA ARG A 44 27.31 -31.01 -23.94
C ARG A 44 27.80 -29.93 -22.95
N LYS A 45 26.92 -29.06 -22.47
CA LYS A 45 27.23 -28.11 -21.40
C LYS A 45 27.40 -28.83 -20.06
N THR A 46 28.04 -28.15 -19.13
CA THR A 46 28.40 -28.61 -17.79
C THR A 46 28.09 -27.52 -16.77
N ASN A 47 28.33 -27.79 -15.48
CA ASN A 47 28.21 -26.78 -14.42
C ASN A 47 29.12 -25.56 -14.67
N ASN A 48 30.25 -25.72 -15.37
CA ASN A 48 31.14 -24.61 -15.71
C ASN A 48 30.51 -23.63 -16.69
N ASP A 49 29.52 -24.06 -17.48
CA ASP A 49 28.83 -23.20 -18.44
C ASP A 49 27.71 -22.38 -17.79
N VAL A 50 27.29 -22.74 -16.56
CA VAL A 50 26.21 -22.08 -15.85
C VAL A 50 26.68 -20.70 -15.38
N THR A 51 26.03 -19.67 -15.91
CA THR A 51 26.30 -18.25 -15.60
C THR A 51 25.14 -17.59 -14.87
N TYR A 52 24.00 -18.27 -14.77
CA TYR A 52 22.78 -17.76 -14.12
C TYR A 52 22.15 -18.82 -13.21
N LEU A 53 22.10 -18.55 -11.91
CA LEU A 53 21.41 -19.36 -10.92
C LEU A 53 20.14 -18.65 -10.46
N LYS A 54 19.02 -19.36 -10.52
CA LYS A 54 17.71 -18.86 -10.11
C LYS A 54 17.07 -19.80 -9.10
N PHE A 55 16.65 -19.24 -7.97
CA PHE A 55 15.72 -19.85 -7.04
C PHE A 55 14.34 -19.20 -7.24
N TYR A 56 13.34 -20.02 -7.55
CA TYR A 56 11.97 -19.57 -7.77
C TYR A 56 11.01 -20.37 -6.90
N ASP A 57 10.09 -19.69 -6.22
CA ASP A 57 9.11 -20.35 -5.34
C ASP A 57 9.76 -21.29 -4.30
N CYS A 58 10.99 -20.97 -3.87
CA CYS A 58 11.70 -21.70 -2.82
C CYS A 58 11.50 -20.99 -1.48
N THR A 59 11.59 -21.68 -0.35
CA THR A 59 11.70 -21.02 0.95
C THR A 59 13.17 -21.04 1.38
N ILE A 60 13.79 -19.86 1.46
CA ILE A 60 15.21 -19.67 1.73
C ILE A 60 15.36 -18.63 2.84
N THR A 61 15.84 -19.06 4.00
CA THR A 61 16.06 -18.20 5.17
C THR A 61 17.47 -17.59 5.20
N LYS A 62 18.42 -18.19 4.47
CA LYS A 62 19.79 -17.70 4.28
C LYS A 62 20.27 -18.03 2.86
N VAL A 63 21.04 -17.12 2.24
CA VAL A 63 21.60 -17.35 0.89
C VAL A 63 22.43 -18.63 0.90
N PRO A 64 22.18 -19.61 0.01
CA PRO A 64 22.95 -20.85 -0.02
C PRO A 64 24.44 -20.59 -0.26
N ALA A 65 25.30 -21.26 0.50
CA ALA A 65 26.76 -21.18 0.33
C ALA A 65 27.29 -22.33 -0.53
N GLY A 66 28.52 -22.21 -1.03
CA GLY A 66 29.18 -23.22 -1.87
C GLY A 66 28.70 -23.25 -3.32
N MET A 67 27.83 -22.32 -3.75
CA MET A 67 27.29 -22.34 -5.11
C MET A 67 28.34 -22.01 -6.15
N THR A 68 29.33 -21.18 -5.81
CA THR A 68 30.44 -20.87 -6.71
C THR A 68 31.45 -22.00 -6.86
N LYS A 69 31.42 -23.01 -5.97
CA LYS A 69 32.17 -24.26 -6.18
C LYS A 69 31.50 -25.16 -7.21
N ILE A 70 30.16 -25.14 -7.25
CA ILE A 70 29.38 -25.90 -8.23
C ILE A 70 29.41 -25.17 -9.59
N PHE A 71 29.10 -23.86 -9.60
CA PHE A 71 29.05 -23.01 -10.78
C PHE A 71 30.15 -21.93 -10.73
N PRO A 72 31.39 -22.25 -11.15
CA PRO A 72 32.54 -21.34 -10.98
C PRO A 72 32.47 -20.06 -11.82
N ASN A 73 31.65 -20.03 -12.87
CA ASN A 73 31.49 -18.89 -13.78
C ASN A 73 30.17 -18.13 -13.54
N LEU A 74 29.60 -18.25 -12.35
CA LEU A 74 28.32 -17.61 -12.02
C LEU A 74 28.42 -16.08 -12.09
N LYS A 75 27.52 -15.47 -12.87
CA LYS A 75 27.43 -14.01 -13.09
C LYS A 75 26.10 -13.43 -12.60
N ILE A 76 25.07 -14.25 -12.49
CA ILE A 76 23.72 -13.82 -12.14
C ILE A 76 23.18 -14.72 -11.04
N LEU A 77 22.72 -14.11 -9.96
CA LEU A 77 22.02 -14.80 -8.87
C LEU A 77 20.66 -14.14 -8.63
N GLU A 78 19.60 -14.95 -8.73
CA GLU A 78 18.24 -14.55 -8.36
C GLU A 78 17.71 -15.43 -7.23
N ILE A 79 17.31 -14.79 -6.14
CA ILE A 79 16.62 -15.41 -5.02
C ILE A 79 15.31 -14.64 -4.84
N ASN A 80 14.37 -14.87 -5.74
CA ASN A 80 13.14 -14.09 -5.78
C ASN A 80 12.02 -14.82 -5.04
N THR A 81 11.15 -14.06 -4.37
CA THR A 81 9.95 -14.56 -3.68
C THR A 81 10.24 -15.73 -2.72
N ALA A 82 11.33 -15.62 -1.94
CA ALA A 82 11.86 -16.73 -1.15
C ALA A 82 11.72 -16.58 0.38
N LYS A 83 10.97 -15.56 0.84
CA LYS A 83 10.77 -15.21 2.26
C LYS A 83 12.06 -14.84 3.02
N LEU A 84 13.11 -14.44 2.29
CA LEU A 84 14.36 -14.02 2.90
C LEU A 84 14.14 -12.74 3.73
N ARG A 85 14.51 -12.74 5.01
CA ARG A 85 14.29 -11.60 5.93
C ARG A 85 15.52 -10.73 6.16
N LYS A 86 16.71 -11.31 5.97
CA LYS A 86 17.99 -10.65 6.24
C LYS A 86 19.00 -11.08 5.20
N ILE A 87 19.92 -10.18 4.90
CA ILE A 87 21.08 -10.44 4.06
C ILE A 87 22.27 -9.68 4.62
N THR A 88 23.40 -10.35 4.70
CA THR A 88 24.65 -9.81 5.25
C THR A 88 25.79 -9.98 4.24
N LYS A 89 26.88 -9.24 4.44
CA LYS A 89 28.10 -9.40 3.64
C LYS A 89 28.60 -10.85 3.59
N ASN A 90 28.48 -11.59 4.70
CA ASN A 90 28.91 -12.98 4.78
C ASN A 90 28.08 -13.91 3.89
N ASP A 91 26.79 -13.61 3.72
CA ASP A 91 25.89 -14.40 2.85
C ASP A 91 26.27 -14.26 1.37
N LEU A 92 26.88 -13.14 0.99
CA LEU A 92 27.28 -12.85 -0.39
C LEU A 92 28.78 -13.00 -0.67
N ILE A 93 29.62 -13.29 0.34
CA ILE A 93 31.08 -13.15 0.23
C ILE A 93 31.74 -14.00 -0.87
N GLU A 94 31.14 -15.15 -1.23
CA GLU A 94 31.65 -16.01 -2.31
C GLU A 94 31.23 -15.57 -3.72
N TYR A 95 30.27 -14.66 -3.82
CA TYR A 95 29.62 -14.25 -5.07
C TYR A 95 30.21 -12.97 -5.70
N LYS A 96 31.48 -12.65 -5.41
CA LYS A 96 32.11 -11.36 -5.82
C LYS A 96 32.19 -11.12 -7.33
N ASN A 97 32.03 -12.16 -8.13
CA ASN A 97 32.05 -12.09 -9.59
C ASN A 97 30.67 -11.79 -10.21
N LEU A 98 29.61 -11.65 -9.39
CA LEU A 98 28.29 -11.34 -9.90
C LEU A 98 28.27 -10.00 -10.66
N GLU A 99 27.65 -10.05 -11.82
CA GLU A 99 27.26 -8.89 -12.62
C GLU A 99 25.84 -8.46 -12.28
N LYS A 100 24.97 -9.38 -11.84
CA LYS A 100 23.56 -9.10 -11.57
C LYS A 100 23.07 -9.86 -10.34
N PHE A 101 22.38 -9.15 -9.45
CA PHE A 101 21.82 -9.71 -8.23
C PHE A 101 20.37 -9.28 -8.01
N SER A 102 19.48 -10.24 -7.78
CA SER A 102 18.06 -9.99 -7.50
C SER A 102 17.62 -10.71 -6.23
N CYS A 103 16.98 -9.97 -5.34
CA CYS A 103 16.22 -10.49 -4.19
C CYS A 103 14.79 -9.93 -4.19
N TRP A 104 14.20 -9.82 -5.37
CA TRP A 104 12.85 -9.29 -5.56
C TRP A 104 11.79 -10.08 -4.76
N GLY A 105 10.86 -9.38 -4.12
CA GLY A 105 9.68 -10.00 -3.50
C GLY A 105 9.98 -10.78 -2.21
N ASN A 106 11.04 -10.41 -1.49
CA ASN A 106 11.37 -11.00 -0.19
C ASN A 106 10.87 -10.11 0.98
N GLU A 107 11.33 -10.40 2.20
CA GLU A 107 10.92 -9.70 3.42
C GLU A 107 12.12 -8.98 4.07
N ILE A 108 13.08 -8.51 3.27
CA ILE A 108 14.29 -7.84 3.77
C ILE A 108 13.95 -6.45 4.29
N GLU A 109 14.43 -6.10 5.47
CA GLU A 109 14.11 -4.84 6.16
C GLU A 109 15.29 -3.84 6.21
N PHE A 110 16.53 -4.34 6.18
CA PHE A 110 17.75 -3.56 6.36
C PHE A 110 18.81 -4.00 5.37
N LEU A 111 19.48 -3.04 4.72
CA LEU A 111 20.67 -3.29 3.92
C LEU A 111 21.90 -2.62 4.56
N PRO A 112 22.91 -3.40 5.00
CA PRO A 112 24.14 -2.85 5.56
C PRO A 112 25.05 -2.30 4.45
N GLY A 113 25.86 -1.30 4.80
CA GLY A 113 26.71 -0.54 3.88
C GLY A 113 27.90 -1.33 3.34
N ASP A 114 28.24 -2.44 3.99
CA ASP A 114 29.30 -3.36 3.58
C ASP A 114 28.79 -4.54 2.73
N LEU A 115 27.47 -4.63 2.49
CA LEU A 115 26.83 -5.77 1.82
C LEU A 115 27.48 -6.12 0.47
N PHE A 116 27.79 -5.10 -0.33
CA PHE A 116 28.38 -5.24 -1.66
C PHE A 116 29.85 -4.83 -1.72
N GLU A 117 30.55 -4.81 -0.59
CA GLU A 117 31.97 -4.47 -0.57
C GLU A 117 32.78 -5.45 -1.43
N GLY A 118 33.46 -4.92 -2.46
CA GLY A 118 34.27 -5.70 -3.40
C GLY A 118 33.54 -6.22 -4.64
N PHE A 119 32.25 -5.90 -4.83
CA PHE A 119 31.45 -6.30 -5.99
C PHE A 119 31.66 -5.38 -7.21
N LYS A 120 32.90 -5.29 -7.70
CA LYS A 120 33.28 -4.33 -8.76
C LYS A 120 32.60 -4.56 -10.11
N ASN A 121 32.16 -5.79 -10.37
CA ASN A 121 31.51 -6.18 -11.63
C ASN A 121 29.98 -6.02 -11.59
N LEU A 122 29.40 -5.69 -10.44
CA LEU A 122 27.96 -5.68 -10.25
C LEU A 122 27.35 -4.49 -11.00
N GLU A 123 26.59 -4.80 -12.05
CA GLU A 123 25.97 -3.85 -12.96
C GLU A 123 24.51 -3.59 -12.63
N TRP A 124 23.84 -4.57 -12.02
CA TRP A 124 22.40 -4.53 -11.78
C TRP A 124 22.04 -5.14 -10.42
N ILE A 125 21.26 -4.39 -9.64
CA ILE A 125 20.79 -4.80 -8.31
C ILE A 125 19.28 -4.58 -8.22
N SER A 126 18.54 -5.56 -7.70
CA SER A 126 17.13 -5.39 -7.37
C SER A 126 16.78 -5.92 -5.98
N PHE A 127 16.19 -5.02 -5.20
CA PHE A 127 15.45 -5.32 -3.98
C PHE A 127 13.99 -4.85 -4.10
N TYR A 128 13.44 -4.81 -5.31
CA TYR A 128 12.04 -4.46 -5.54
C TYR A 128 11.12 -5.28 -4.62
N GLY A 129 10.04 -4.69 -4.12
CA GLY A 129 8.98 -5.44 -3.43
C GLY A 129 9.44 -6.10 -2.12
N ASN A 130 10.36 -5.47 -1.39
CA ASN A 130 10.81 -5.92 -0.07
C ASN A 130 10.14 -5.10 1.05
N ARG A 131 10.67 -5.18 2.29
CA ARG A 131 10.22 -4.41 3.45
C ARG A 131 11.29 -3.40 3.91
N LEU A 132 12.13 -2.94 2.99
CA LEU A 132 13.28 -2.09 3.32
C LEU A 132 12.83 -0.80 3.98
N TRP A 133 13.24 -0.61 5.23
CA TRP A 133 13.04 0.63 5.97
C TRP A 133 14.33 1.44 6.07
N ILE A 134 15.48 0.77 6.02
CA ILE A 134 16.81 1.39 6.19
C ILE A 134 17.79 0.80 5.15
N ILE A 135 18.52 1.69 4.48
CA ILE A 135 19.63 1.37 3.60
C ILE A 135 20.80 2.25 4.04
N GLU A 136 21.94 1.67 4.42
CA GLU A 136 23.10 2.48 4.83
C GLU A 136 23.68 3.28 3.63
N PRO A 137 24.01 4.58 3.83
CA PRO A 137 24.39 5.49 2.74
C PRO A 137 25.52 5.04 1.82
N ASN A 138 26.43 4.21 2.33
CA ASN A 138 27.64 3.75 1.64
C ASN A 138 27.46 2.40 0.92
N ILE A 139 26.26 1.81 0.93
CA ILE A 139 26.04 0.46 0.37
C ILE A 139 26.41 0.31 -1.11
N PHE A 140 26.29 1.39 -1.88
CA PHE A 140 26.61 1.40 -3.31
C PHE A 140 27.97 2.04 -3.62
N ASP A 141 28.76 2.35 -2.59
CA ASP A 141 30.10 2.90 -2.76
C ASP A 141 31.01 1.88 -3.44
N ASN A 142 31.88 2.36 -4.32
CA ASN A 142 32.88 1.54 -5.03
C ASN A 142 32.28 0.44 -5.95
N LEU A 143 30.99 0.50 -6.27
CA LEU A 143 30.36 -0.29 -7.33
C LEU A 143 30.58 0.41 -8.68
N GLU A 144 31.79 0.22 -9.22
CA GLU A 144 32.29 0.92 -10.43
C GLU A 144 31.48 0.59 -11.68
N SER A 145 30.99 -0.66 -11.79
CA SER A 145 30.23 -1.13 -12.97
C SER A 145 28.71 -0.96 -12.84
N LEU A 146 28.22 -0.43 -11.71
CA LEU A 146 26.79 -0.37 -11.41
C LEU A 146 26.06 0.60 -12.34
N LYS A 147 25.10 0.07 -13.10
CA LYS A 147 24.29 0.80 -14.07
C LYS A 147 22.85 0.98 -13.62
N ARG A 148 22.34 0.07 -12.78
CA ARG A 148 20.93 0.04 -12.43
C ARG A 148 20.67 -0.53 -11.04
N ILE A 149 19.87 0.20 -10.28
CA ILE A 149 19.34 -0.21 -8.98
C ILE A 149 17.80 -0.15 -9.06
N GLN A 150 17.14 -1.17 -8.51
CA GLN A 150 15.68 -1.23 -8.34
C GLN A 150 15.33 -1.41 -6.86
N LEU A 151 14.61 -0.45 -6.29
CA LEU A 151 14.19 -0.41 -4.89
C LEU A 151 12.68 -0.15 -4.75
N GLU A 152 11.95 -0.10 -5.86
CA GLU A 152 10.52 0.23 -5.88
C GLU A 152 9.70 -0.78 -5.06
N HIS A 153 8.52 -0.37 -4.60
CA HIS A 153 7.65 -1.19 -3.74
C HIS A 153 8.30 -1.61 -2.42
N ASN A 154 9.10 -0.73 -1.81
CA ASN A 154 9.51 -0.81 -0.41
C ASN A 154 8.82 0.29 0.41
N PRO A 155 8.58 0.09 1.73
CA PRO A 155 8.10 1.15 2.60
C PRO A 155 9.11 2.31 2.61
N ASN A 156 8.62 3.56 2.61
CA ASN A 156 9.48 4.76 2.52
C ASN A 156 10.39 4.84 1.28
N TYR A 157 10.03 4.17 0.18
CA TYR A 157 10.75 4.28 -1.10
C TYR A 157 11.06 5.73 -1.48
N ASP A 158 10.14 6.67 -1.27
CA ASP A 158 10.34 8.09 -1.59
C ASP A 158 11.50 8.74 -0.81
N ILE A 159 11.70 8.33 0.45
CA ILE A 159 12.79 8.81 1.32
C ILE A 159 14.11 8.17 0.88
N LEU A 160 14.12 6.86 0.66
CA LEU A 160 15.30 6.12 0.20
C LEU A 160 15.75 6.62 -1.18
N TYR A 161 14.82 6.86 -2.10
CA TYR A 161 15.07 7.38 -3.44
C TYR A 161 15.69 8.78 -3.43
N SER A 162 15.32 9.64 -2.46
CA SER A 162 15.87 11.00 -2.34
C SER A 162 17.32 11.05 -1.86
N ALA A 163 17.82 9.99 -1.23
CA ALA A 163 19.14 9.93 -0.61
C ALA A 163 20.28 9.49 -1.56
N TYR A 164 19.96 8.98 -2.76
CA TYR A 164 20.96 8.40 -3.67
C TYR A 164 21.03 9.07 -5.06
N PRO A 165 22.18 9.01 -5.74
CA PRO A 165 22.40 9.65 -7.03
C PRO A 165 21.44 9.14 -8.12
N LYS A 166 20.72 10.07 -8.76
CA LYS A 166 19.68 9.79 -9.78
C LYS A 166 20.22 9.19 -11.09
N ASP A 167 21.53 9.23 -11.31
CA ASP A 167 22.23 8.71 -12.48
C ASP A 167 22.47 7.19 -12.45
N LYS A 168 22.34 6.54 -11.27
CA LYS A 168 22.51 5.08 -11.11
C LYS A 168 21.22 4.32 -10.71
N VAL A 169 20.17 5.04 -10.31
CA VAL A 169 18.85 4.48 -9.99
C VAL A 169 18.00 4.61 -11.25
N SER A 170 17.65 3.49 -11.91
CA SER A 170 16.80 3.60 -13.09
C SER A 170 15.37 3.91 -12.65
N THR A 171 14.93 5.11 -12.92
CA THR A 171 13.50 5.47 -12.93
C THR A 171 12.79 4.77 -14.07
N THR A 172 11.91 3.83 -13.75
CA THR A 172 10.67 3.67 -14.52
C THR A 172 9.67 4.71 -14.01
N PHE A 173 9.13 5.50 -14.94
CA PHE A 173 8.37 6.73 -14.71
C PHE A 173 7.09 6.57 -13.86
N GLY A 174 6.77 7.61 -13.08
CA GLY A 174 5.41 7.93 -12.62
C GLY A 174 5.34 8.56 -11.23
N GLU A 175 5.35 9.90 -11.16
CA GLU A 175 4.93 10.74 -10.01
C GLU A 175 5.73 10.50 -8.71
N VAL A 176 6.58 11.41 -8.23
CA VAL A 176 6.16 12.46 -7.29
C VAL A 176 7.18 13.60 -7.35
N LYS A 177 6.64 14.81 -7.49
CA LYS A 177 7.33 16.08 -7.28
C LYS A 177 7.13 16.48 -5.82
N ASN A 178 8.24 16.72 -5.11
CA ASN A 178 8.46 17.56 -3.91
C ASN A 178 7.39 17.57 -2.79
N ILE A 179 7.85 17.43 -1.52
CA ILE A 179 7.25 17.79 -0.19
C ILE A 179 7.33 16.55 0.75
N LEU A 180 8.02 16.48 1.90
CA LEU A 180 8.65 17.46 2.80
C LEU A 180 9.65 16.75 3.74
N ILE A 181 10.85 17.33 3.86
CA ILE A 181 11.82 17.13 4.96
C ILE A 181 11.23 17.58 6.32
N ASP A 182 10.14 18.35 6.31
CA ASP A 182 9.52 18.92 7.51
C ASP A 182 8.74 17.92 8.38
N LYS A 183 8.42 16.71 7.88
CA LYS A 183 7.78 15.67 8.73
C LYS A 183 8.78 14.89 9.59
N PHE A 184 10.07 14.91 9.27
CA PHE A 184 11.11 14.23 10.04
C PHE A 184 11.30 14.86 11.43
N PHE A 185 11.06 16.16 11.56
CA PHE A 185 11.10 16.89 12.84
C PHE A 185 9.76 16.91 13.59
N ALA A 186 8.67 16.40 12.99
CA ALA A 186 7.34 16.36 13.60
C ALA A 186 7.00 15.02 14.29
N SER A 187 7.96 14.07 14.34
CA SER A 187 7.75 12.74 14.91
C SER A 187 8.23 12.66 16.36
N ASP A 188 7.41 12.04 17.20
CA ASP A 188 7.52 11.84 18.66
C ASP A 188 8.96 11.90 19.25
N PRO A 189 9.26 12.86 20.16
CA PRO A 189 10.55 12.99 20.87
C PRO A 189 11.03 11.71 21.57
N GLN A 190 10.13 10.80 21.92
CA GLN A 190 10.48 9.53 22.56
C GLN A 190 11.24 8.58 21.61
N ILE A 191 10.99 8.67 20.30
CA ILE A 191 11.66 7.88 19.26
C ILE A 191 13.10 8.39 19.08
N ILE A 192 13.30 9.71 19.08
CA ILE A 192 14.61 10.36 19.00
C ILE A 192 15.45 10.07 20.25
N LYS A 193 14.83 10.04 21.43
CA LYS A 193 15.51 9.68 22.69
C LYS A 193 15.97 8.22 22.72
N ASN A 194 15.13 7.29 22.26
CA ASN A 194 15.51 5.88 22.11
C ASN A 194 16.58 5.66 21.03
N PHE A 195 16.62 6.52 20.02
CA PHE A 195 17.65 6.57 18.98
C PHE A 195 19.02 7.02 19.51
N ILE A 196 19.07 8.08 20.33
CA ILE A 196 20.32 8.57 20.95
C ILE A 196 20.87 7.58 21.99
N LEU A 197 19.99 6.93 22.76
CA LEU A 197 20.39 5.96 23.79
C LEU A 197 20.98 4.66 23.21
N LYS A 198 20.69 4.32 21.94
CA LYS A 198 21.23 3.14 21.26
C LYS A 198 22.57 3.37 20.57
N LEU A 199 23.00 4.62 20.38
CA LEU A 199 24.14 4.97 19.50
C LEU A 199 25.49 5.22 20.18
N GLY A 200 25.64 5.10 21.51
CA GLY A 200 26.97 5.08 22.17
C GLY A 200 28.00 6.14 21.71
N ASN A 201 27.89 7.38 22.22
CA ASN A 201 28.90 8.46 22.28
C ASN A 201 29.73 8.85 21.00
N PRO A 202 29.35 9.91 20.25
CA PRO A 202 30.01 10.34 19.00
C PRO A 202 30.97 11.55 19.13
N ILE A 203 31.80 11.65 20.19
CA ILE A 203 32.68 12.82 20.40
C ILE A 203 34.09 12.63 19.80
N ASP A 204 34.56 11.40 19.56
CA ASP A 204 35.93 11.16 19.10
C ASP A 204 36.10 11.19 17.56
N GLU A 205 35.04 10.93 16.79
CA GLU A 205 35.11 10.98 15.32
C GLU A 205 35.22 12.41 14.77
N LEU A 206 34.60 13.39 15.43
CA LEU A 206 34.62 14.80 15.03
C LEU A 206 36.00 15.45 15.17
N LYS A 207 36.87 14.93 16.05
CA LYS A 207 38.27 15.40 16.21
C LYS A 207 39.20 14.92 15.09
N SER A 208 38.85 13.85 14.38
CA SER A 208 39.68 13.31 13.28
C SER A 208 39.56 14.16 12.00
N TYR A 209 38.37 14.73 11.76
CA TYR A 209 38.09 15.55 10.57
C TYR A 209 38.82 16.89 10.58
N THR A 210 38.96 17.52 11.75
CA THR A 210 39.63 18.82 11.89
C THR A 210 41.13 18.76 11.64
N LYS A 211 41.76 17.59 11.77
CA LYS A 211 43.20 17.40 11.55
C LYS A 211 43.57 17.26 10.06
N ARG A 212 42.63 16.79 9.22
CA ARG A 212 42.86 16.61 7.77
C ARG A 212 42.80 17.91 6.98
N ILE A 213 42.09 18.92 7.48
CA ILE A 213 41.89 20.20 6.77
C ILE A 213 43.17 21.06 6.74
N LYS A 214 44.08 20.91 7.71
CA LYS A 214 45.31 21.74 7.82
C LYS A 214 46.44 21.40 6.83
N ASN A 215 46.33 20.33 6.05
CA ASN A 215 47.41 19.88 5.14
C ASN A 215 47.18 20.28 3.66
N ALA A 216 46.17 21.10 3.36
CA ALA A 216 45.81 21.45 1.98
C ALA A 216 46.64 22.59 1.35
N ASP A 217 47.43 23.34 2.13
CA ASP A 217 48.07 24.59 1.68
C ASP A 217 49.34 24.43 0.80
N LYS A 218 49.84 23.22 0.55
CA LYS A 218 51.04 23.01 -0.29
C LYS A 218 50.76 22.70 -1.78
N LYS A 219 49.51 22.78 -2.24
CA LYS A 219 49.10 22.27 -3.57
C LYS A 219 48.75 23.35 -4.61
N LEU A 220 48.96 24.64 -4.30
CA LEU A 220 48.52 25.75 -5.16
C LEU A 220 49.34 25.95 -6.45
N GLU A 221 50.63 25.60 -6.50
CA GLU A 221 51.47 25.82 -7.70
C GLU A 221 51.18 24.86 -8.88
N ILE A 222 50.40 23.79 -8.68
CA ILE A 222 50.04 22.80 -9.74
C ILE A 222 48.67 23.10 -10.38
N MET A 223 47.89 24.03 -9.82
CA MET A 223 46.50 24.29 -10.23
C MET A 223 46.36 25.21 -11.46
N GLU A 224 47.34 26.06 -11.77
CA GLU A 224 47.21 27.05 -12.84
C GLU A 224 47.28 26.43 -14.25
N ILE A 225 48.11 25.40 -14.47
CA ILE A 225 48.20 24.69 -15.77
C ILE A 225 46.96 23.79 -16.03
N ARG A 226 46.22 23.41 -14.98
CA ARG A 226 44.99 22.58 -15.11
C ARG A 226 43.74 23.39 -15.40
N ALA A 227 43.70 24.68 -15.05
CA ALA A 227 42.52 25.52 -15.23
C ALA A 227 42.23 25.80 -16.71
N GLU A 228 43.25 26.06 -17.54
CA GLU A 228 43.07 26.36 -18.97
C GLU A 228 42.57 25.15 -19.77
N VAL A 229 43.10 23.95 -19.51
CA VAL A 229 42.65 22.70 -20.15
C VAL A 229 41.23 22.30 -19.70
N PHE A 230 40.86 22.66 -18.46
CA PHE A 230 39.54 22.38 -17.90
C PHE A 230 38.45 23.29 -18.49
N GLU A 231 38.75 24.59 -18.68
CA GLU A 231 37.84 25.55 -19.32
C GLU A 231 37.50 25.14 -20.78
N GLU A 232 38.50 24.71 -21.57
CA GLU A 232 38.28 24.28 -22.97
C GLU A 232 37.45 22.98 -23.05
N LEU A 233 37.70 22.02 -22.15
CA LEU A 233 36.92 20.77 -22.06
C LEU A 233 35.49 21.02 -21.55
N MET A 234 35.31 21.95 -20.62
CA MET A 234 33.99 22.32 -20.10
C MET A 234 33.14 23.02 -21.16
N SER A 235 33.72 23.91 -21.97
CA SER A 235 33.02 24.59 -23.06
C SER A 235 32.48 23.60 -24.11
N ARG A 236 33.32 22.66 -24.58
CA ARG A 236 32.88 21.58 -25.51
C ARG A 236 31.85 20.63 -24.92
N LYS A 237 31.89 20.40 -23.60
CA LYS A 237 30.88 19.57 -22.91
C LYS A 237 29.56 20.34 -22.75
N MET A 238 29.62 21.65 -22.52
CA MET A 238 28.45 22.53 -22.45
C MET A 238 27.70 22.56 -23.79
N ASP A 239 28.39 22.74 -24.92
CA ASP A 239 27.76 22.77 -26.26
C ASP A 239 27.05 21.45 -26.62
N ASN A 240 27.66 20.32 -26.25
CA ASN A 240 27.07 18.99 -26.44
C ASN A 240 25.89 18.73 -25.49
N LEU A 241 25.95 19.25 -24.26
CA LEU A 241 24.86 19.19 -23.29
C LEU A 241 23.68 20.09 -23.70
N GLU A 242 23.92 21.27 -24.25
CA GLU A 242 22.87 22.15 -24.77
C GLU A 242 22.17 21.55 -25.99
N SER A 243 22.94 20.94 -26.90
CA SER A 243 22.41 20.23 -28.06
C SER A 243 21.57 19.01 -27.65
N SER A 244 22.04 18.24 -26.66
CA SER A 244 21.31 17.09 -26.11
C SER A 244 20.07 17.52 -25.33
N ASN A 245 20.12 18.61 -24.56
CA ASN A 245 18.98 19.19 -23.86
C ASN A 245 17.92 19.73 -24.83
N SER A 246 18.33 20.32 -25.96
CA SER A 246 17.42 20.78 -27.01
C SER A 246 16.64 19.61 -27.61
N PHE A 247 17.34 18.53 -27.98
CA PHE A 247 16.72 17.30 -28.47
C PHE A 247 15.78 16.67 -27.43
N LEU A 248 16.22 16.56 -26.18
CA LEU A 248 15.42 15.99 -25.10
C LEU A 248 14.18 16.83 -24.80
N ASN A 249 14.28 18.16 -24.86
CA ASN A 249 13.14 19.06 -24.71
C ASN A 249 12.13 18.89 -25.84
N GLN A 250 12.58 18.68 -27.08
CA GLN A 250 11.72 18.38 -28.22
C GLN A 250 10.98 17.04 -28.03
N GLU A 251 11.69 16.00 -27.57
CA GLU A 251 11.13 14.68 -27.29
C GLU A 251 10.10 14.73 -26.14
N ILE A 252 10.38 15.51 -25.08
CA ILE A 252 9.47 15.74 -23.95
C ILE A 252 8.21 16.47 -24.42
N GLN A 253 8.31 17.47 -25.29
CA GLN A 253 7.14 18.17 -25.84
C GLN A 253 6.28 17.23 -26.69
N ASN A 254 6.90 16.35 -27.49
CA ASN A 254 6.19 15.34 -28.26
C ASN A 254 5.47 14.31 -27.36
N LEU A 255 6.11 13.86 -26.28
CA LEU A 255 5.51 12.93 -25.32
C LEU A 255 4.39 13.58 -24.50
N LYS A 256 4.53 14.85 -24.11
CA LYS A 256 3.47 15.62 -23.45
C LYS A 256 2.25 15.75 -24.36
N SER A 257 2.44 16.12 -25.63
CA SER A 257 1.37 16.20 -26.61
C SER A 257 0.61 14.86 -26.77
N LYS A 258 1.34 13.74 -26.87
CA LYS A 258 0.72 12.39 -26.92
C LYS A 258 -0.03 12.02 -25.63
N TYR A 259 0.48 12.43 -24.46
CA TYR A 259 -0.19 12.19 -23.18
C TYR A 259 -1.46 13.04 -23.04
N GLU A 260 -1.40 14.31 -23.42
CA GLU A 260 -2.54 15.23 -23.44
C GLU A 260 -3.63 14.73 -24.39
N GLU A 261 -3.25 14.23 -25.57
CA GLU A 261 -4.18 13.61 -26.52
C GLU A 261 -4.86 12.36 -25.92
N LYS A 262 -4.08 11.45 -25.30
CA LYS A 262 -4.63 10.24 -24.66
C LYS A 262 -5.51 10.56 -23.44
N SER A 263 -5.14 11.57 -22.65
CA SER A 263 -5.92 12.09 -21.52
C SER A 263 -7.23 12.72 -21.99
N ALA A 264 -7.19 13.49 -23.07
CA ALA A 264 -8.37 14.09 -23.69
C ALA A 264 -9.34 13.02 -24.24
N ILE A 265 -8.82 11.98 -24.90
CA ILE A 265 -9.62 10.84 -25.37
C ILE A 265 -10.30 10.13 -24.20
N THR A 266 -9.56 9.87 -23.12
CA THR A 266 -10.09 9.20 -21.92
C THR A 266 -11.16 10.06 -21.24
N SER A 267 -10.92 11.37 -21.12
CA SER A 267 -11.87 12.32 -20.54
C SER A 267 -13.14 12.46 -21.38
N ASN A 268 -13.03 12.45 -22.71
CA ASN A 268 -14.17 12.50 -23.62
C ASN A 268 -14.99 11.21 -23.56
N LEU A 269 -14.35 10.03 -23.51
CA LEU A 269 -15.04 8.76 -23.30
C LEU A 269 -15.77 8.70 -21.96
N LEU A 270 -15.15 9.19 -20.88
CA LEU A 270 -15.79 9.31 -19.56
C LEU A 270 -16.96 10.30 -19.61
N GLN A 271 -16.81 11.44 -20.27
CA GLN A 271 -17.89 12.41 -20.43
C GLN A 271 -19.05 11.85 -21.26
N GLN A 272 -18.76 11.07 -22.31
CA GLN A 272 -19.77 10.36 -23.09
C GLN A 272 -20.49 9.29 -22.25
N LEU A 273 -19.75 8.51 -21.45
CA LEU A 273 -20.34 7.54 -20.53
C LEU A 273 -21.19 8.22 -19.44
N ASP A 274 -20.72 9.34 -18.89
CA ASP A 274 -21.40 10.14 -17.87
C ASP A 274 -22.66 10.80 -18.44
N SER A 275 -22.62 11.31 -19.68
CA SER A 275 -23.79 11.87 -20.35
C SER A 275 -24.85 10.81 -20.65
N PHE A 276 -24.43 9.64 -21.13
CA PHE A 276 -25.33 8.51 -21.39
C PHE A 276 -25.99 8.00 -20.11
N THR A 277 -25.21 7.78 -19.06
CA THR A 277 -25.74 7.31 -17.76
C THR A 277 -26.57 8.38 -17.04
N SER A 278 -26.18 9.66 -17.14
CA SER A 278 -26.96 10.78 -16.59
C SER A 278 -28.32 10.95 -17.28
N GLY A 279 -28.41 10.64 -18.58
CA GLY A 279 -29.69 10.61 -19.31
C GLY A 279 -30.64 9.57 -18.71
N ILE A 280 -30.23 8.31 -18.66
CA ILE A 280 -31.06 7.21 -18.11
C ILE A 280 -31.45 7.46 -16.65
N PHE A 281 -30.51 7.88 -15.80
CA PHE A 281 -30.83 8.19 -14.41
C PHE A 281 -31.68 9.45 -14.24
N GLY A 282 -31.57 10.41 -15.17
CA GLY A 282 -32.45 11.57 -15.26
C GLY A 282 -33.87 11.18 -15.62
N ASP A 283 -34.03 10.29 -16.61
CA ASP A 283 -35.32 9.77 -17.05
C ASP A 283 -35.98 8.94 -15.93
N LEU A 284 -35.24 8.06 -15.27
CA LEU A 284 -35.73 7.33 -14.10
C LEU A 284 -36.15 8.29 -12.99
N LYS A 285 -35.35 9.30 -12.67
CA LYS A 285 -35.71 10.34 -11.68
C LYS A 285 -37.01 11.05 -12.06
N SER A 286 -37.25 11.33 -13.34
CA SER A 286 -38.49 11.94 -13.80
C SER A 286 -39.71 11.06 -13.49
N PHE A 287 -39.56 9.73 -13.51
CA PHE A 287 -40.61 8.80 -13.09
C PHE A 287 -40.91 8.88 -11.59
N LEU A 288 -39.93 9.23 -10.73
CA LEU A 288 -40.21 9.51 -9.32
C LEU A 288 -41.04 10.79 -9.12
N GLN A 289 -41.16 11.64 -10.13
CA GLN A 289 -42.00 12.84 -10.11
C GLN A 289 -43.34 12.62 -10.83
N ASN A 290 -43.37 11.77 -11.84
CA ASN A 290 -44.58 11.40 -12.57
C ASN A 290 -45.44 10.42 -11.76
N GLN A 291 -46.72 10.74 -11.55
CA GLN A 291 -47.62 9.93 -10.72
C GLN A 291 -48.32 8.81 -11.51
N ASN A 292 -48.32 8.86 -12.85
CA ASN A 292 -49.23 8.07 -13.69
C ASN A 292 -48.85 6.59 -13.91
N ILE A 293 -47.63 6.19 -13.54
CA ILE A 293 -47.10 4.84 -13.81
C ILE A 293 -46.66 4.08 -12.55
N ARG A 294 -46.95 4.63 -11.36
CA ARG A 294 -46.57 4.05 -10.08
C ARG A 294 -47.53 2.93 -9.70
N ASP A 295 -47.00 1.75 -9.45
CA ASP A 295 -47.74 0.49 -9.26
C ASP A 295 -47.61 -0.07 -7.83
N PHE A 296 -46.97 0.67 -6.92
CA PHE A 296 -46.76 0.25 -5.54
C PHE A 296 -46.73 1.41 -4.53
N LYS A 297 -47.10 1.11 -3.28
CA LYS A 297 -47.00 2.02 -2.15
C LYS A 297 -46.07 1.46 -1.07
N ILE A 298 -45.12 2.25 -0.62
CA ILE A 298 -44.39 1.98 0.64
C ILE A 298 -44.97 2.88 1.72
N ILE A 299 -45.30 2.32 2.88
CA ILE A 299 -45.86 3.05 4.02
C ILE A 299 -44.83 3.04 5.14
N ILE A 300 -44.44 4.22 5.63
CA ILE A 300 -43.50 4.41 6.74
C ILE A 300 -44.08 5.47 7.66
N ASP A 301 -44.28 5.16 8.94
CA ASP A 301 -44.84 6.08 9.94
C ASP A 301 -46.10 6.83 9.44
N ASN A 302 -47.03 6.08 8.83
CA ASN A 302 -48.26 6.58 8.20
C ASN A 302 -48.07 7.52 6.99
N GLN A 303 -46.85 7.69 6.48
CA GLN A 303 -46.59 8.39 5.22
C GLN A 303 -46.58 7.40 4.04
N GLU A 304 -47.32 7.73 2.99
CA GLU A 304 -47.37 6.93 1.75
C GLU A 304 -46.36 7.43 0.71
N PHE A 305 -45.54 6.51 0.20
CA PHE A 305 -44.62 6.73 -0.90
C PHE A 305 -45.07 5.93 -2.11
N LEU A 306 -45.61 6.60 -3.12
CA LEU A 306 -45.91 5.98 -4.41
C LEU A 306 -44.61 5.73 -5.18
N VAL A 307 -44.37 4.51 -5.65
CA VAL A 307 -43.10 4.02 -6.23
C VAL A 307 -43.32 2.95 -7.31
N HIS A 308 -42.24 2.44 -7.93
CA HIS A 308 -42.29 1.40 -8.97
C HIS A 308 -41.77 0.03 -8.47
N LYS A 309 -42.57 -1.03 -8.56
CA LYS A 309 -42.21 -2.41 -8.14
C LYS A 309 -40.91 -2.88 -8.76
N PHE A 310 -40.80 -2.76 -10.09
CA PHE A 310 -39.66 -3.26 -10.85
C PHE A 310 -38.34 -2.64 -10.37
N LEU A 311 -38.35 -1.33 -10.06
CA LEU A 311 -37.16 -0.60 -9.66
C LEU A 311 -36.75 -0.95 -8.23
N LEU A 312 -37.72 -1.06 -7.32
CA LEU A 312 -37.45 -1.52 -5.95
C LEU A 312 -36.86 -2.94 -5.93
N ALA A 313 -37.48 -3.85 -6.67
CA ALA A 313 -37.03 -5.24 -6.79
C ALA A 313 -35.62 -5.33 -7.42
N ALA A 314 -35.33 -4.53 -8.44
CA ALA A 314 -34.01 -4.51 -9.06
C ALA A 314 -32.91 -3.96 -8.13
N ARG A 315 -33.26 -3.06 -7.20
CA ARG A 315 -32.29 -2.34 -6.35
C ARG A 315 -32.11 -2.90 -4.95
N SER A 316 -33.03 -3.75 -4.49
CA SER A 316 -33.02 -4.34 -3.16
C SER A 316 -33.50 -5.79 -3.23
N PRO A 317 -32.63 -6.78 -2.97
CA PRO A 317 -33.03 -8.18 -2.86
C PRO A 317 -34.14 -8.39 -1.82
N THR A 318 -34.07 -7.69 -0.69
CA THR A 318 -35.11 -7.74 0.35
C THR A 318 -36.47 -7.31 -0.19
N LEU A 319 -36.55 -6.20 -0.94
CA LEU A 319 -37.80 -5.74 -1.54
C LEU A 319 -38.24 -6.64 -2.70
N ALA A 320 -37.30 -7.21 -3.47
CA ALA A 320 -37.59 -8.17 -4.51
C ALA A 320 -38.32 -9.39 -3.95
N GLU A 321 -37.79 -10.00 -2.89
CA GLU A 321 -38.42 -11.13 -2.19
C GLU A 321 -39.85 -10.77 -1.74
N ILE A 322 -40.04 -9.60 -1.13
CA ILE A 322 -41.36 -9.13 -0.66
C ILE A 322 -42.35 -9.00 -1.83
N ILE A 323 -41.92 -8.35 -2.92
CA ILE A 323 -42.75 -8.05 -4.09
C ILE A 323 -43.10 -9.34 -4.84
N PHE A 324 -42.12 -10.22 -5.08
CA PHE A 324 -42.34 -11.46 -5.84
C PHE A 324 -43.15 -12.49 -5.06
N ASN A 325 -43.00 -12.55 -3.72
CA ASN A 325 -43.80 -13.45 -2.89
C ASN A 325 -45.25 -12.97 -2.72
N ASN A 326 -45.53 -11.68 -2.95
CA ASN A 326 -46.87 -11.09 -2.77
C ASN A 326 -47.27 -10.21 -3.97
N PRO A 327 -47.41 -10.79 -5.18
CA PRO A 327 -47.60 -10.01 -6.41
C PRO A 327 -48.91 -9.21 -6.43
N ALA A 328 -49.95 -9.71 -5.75
CA ALA A 328 -51.28 -9.09 -5.66
C ALA A 328 -51.33 -7.88 -4.70
N VAL A 329 -50.30 -7.67 -3.88
CA VAL A 329 -50.27 -6.58 -2.92
C VAL A 329 -49.83 -5.28 -3.61
N ASP A 330 -50.57 -4.21 -3.36
CA ASP A 330 -50.32 -2.86 -3.90
C ASP A 330 -49.54 -1.96 -2.92
N ARG A 331 -49.39 -2.38 -1.67
CA ARG A 331 -48.77 -1.62 -0.58
C ARG A 331 -47.97 -2.46 0.40
N PHE A 332 -46.91 -1.90 0.96
CA PHE A 332 -46.12 -2.57 1.98
C PHE A 332 -45.72 -1.62 3.11
N ASN A 333 -45.90 -2.06 4.35
CA ASN A 333 -45.50 -1.31 5.53
C ASN A 333 -44.03 -1.61 5.83
N LEU A 334 -43.17 -0.61 5.64
CA LEU A 334 -41.75 -0.71 5.93
C LEU A 334 -41.49 -0.08 7.31
N VAL A 335 -41.07 -0.93 8.25
CA VAL A 335 -40.79 -0.54 9.64
C VAL A 335 -39.31 -0.39 9.90
N ASP A 336 -38.96 0.33 10.96
CA ASP A 336 -37.59 0.56 11.46
C ASP A 336 -36.65 1.28 10.47
N ILE A 337 -37.19 2.14 9.61
CA ILE A 337 -36.41 3.02 8.74
C ILE A 337 -36.98 4.44 8.86
N PRO A 338 -36.20 5.41 9.36
CA PRO A 338 -36.65 6.80 9.42
C PRO A 338 -37.06 7.33 8.03
N VAL A 339 -38.13 8.12 8.00
CA VAL A 339 -38.71 8.65 6.76
C VAL A 339 -37.71 9.43 5.90
N ASP A 340 -36.88 10.27 6.53
CA ASP A 340 -35.83 11.05 5.90
C ASP A 340 -34.74 10.16 5.26
N ILE A 341 -34.34 9.11 5.97
CA ILE A 341 -33.39 8.10 5.47
C ILE A 341 -33.98 7.31 4.31
N PHE A 342 -35.26 6.95 4.37
CA PHE A 342 -35.93 6.28 3.26
C PHE A 342 -36.01 7.17 2.02
N LYS A 343 -36.30 8.47 2.16
CA LYS A 343 -36.28 9.43 1.03
C LYS A 343 -34.91 9.46 0.35
N ILE A 344 -33.83 9.35 1.13
CA ILE A 344 -32.47 9.28 0.63
C ILE A 344 -32.22 7.98 -0.15
N ILE A 345 -32.59 6.83 0.41
CA ILE A 345 -32.48 5.53 -0.26
C ILE A 345 -33.30 5.51 -1.56
N LEU A 346 -34.52 6.07 -1.51
CA LEU A 346 -35.39 6.15 -2.67
C LEU A 346 -34.76 7.00 -3.78
N LYS A 347 -34.21 8.17 -3.44
CA LYS A 347 -33.45 8.98 -4.40
C LYS A 347 -32.26 8.20 -4.98
N PHE A 348 -31.56 7.43 -4.16
CA PHE A 348 -30.47 6.56 -4.61
C PHE A 348 -30.95 5.47 -5.58
N PHE A 349 -32.07 4.79 -5.33
CA PHE A 349 -32.62 3.77 -6.23
C PHE A 349 -32.91 4.29 -7.64
N TYR A 350 -33.39 5.53 -7.72
CA TYR A 350 -33.77 6.15 -8.99
C TYR A 350 -32.59 6.81 -9.71
N THR A 351 -31.56 7.24 -8.99
CA THR A 351 -30.50 8.09 -9.57
C THR A 351 -29.10 7.49 -9.52
N ASP A 352 -28.90 6.44 -8.73
CA ASP A 352 -27.60 5.88 -8.36
C ASP A 352 -26.62 6.88 -7.70
N LYS A 353 -27.09 8.11 -7.41
CA LYS A 353 -26.29 9.16 -6.78
C LYS A 353 -26.18 8.91 -5.28
N LEU A 354 -24.95 8.74 -4.81
CA LEU A 354 -24.67 8.60 -3.38
C LEU A 354 -25.09 9.89 -2.64
N PRO A 355 -25.73 9.75 -1.47
CA PRO A 355 -26.13 10.91 -0.69
C PRO A 355 -24.92 11.64 -0.12
N GLY A 356 -25.03 12.94 0.07
CA GLY A 356 -24.04 13.78 0.75
C GLY A 356 -24.72 15.04 1.28
N GLY A 357 -24.09 15.67 2.28
CA GLY A 357 -24.60 16.87 2.94
C GLY A 357 -24.33 16.86 4.44
N GLU A 358 -24.25 18.04 5.03
CA GLU A 358 -24.16 18.22 6.49
C GLU A 358 -25.44 17.74 7.18
N GLY A 359 -25.32 17.11 8.35
CA GLY A 359 -26.45 16.68 9.17
C GLY A 359 -27.10 15.34 8.78
N LEU A 360 -26.56 14.62 7.78
CA LEU A 360 -27.02 13.27 7.46
C LEU A 360 -26.53 12.26 8.50
N ASN A 361 -27.47 11.55 9.14
CA ASN A 361 -27.13 10.45 10.03
C ASN A 361 -26.70 9.20 9.24
N PHE A 362 -25.38 9.04 9.06
CA PHE A 362 -24.81 7.90 8.32
C PHE A 362 -25.02 6.56 9.03
N LEU A 363 -25.18 6.55 10.36
CA LEU A 363 -25.47 5.33 11.12
C LEU A 363 -26.86 4.78 10.79
N HIS A 364 -27.88 5.64 10.75
CA HIS A 364 -29.22 5.25 10.30
C HIS A 364 -29.22 4.83 8.82
N LEU A 365 -28.46 5.53 7.97
CA LEU A 365 -28.31 5.14 6.56
C LEU A 365 -27.65 3.76 6.42
N PHE A 366 -26.60 3.48 7.18
CA PHE A 366 -25.94 2.17 7.22
C PHE A 366 -26.92 1.08 7.65
N ALA A 367 -27.67 1.32 8.74
CA ALA A 367 -28.66 0.37 9.24
C ALA A 367 -29.76 0.07 8.22
N ALA A 368 -30.31 1.10 7.58
CA ALA A 368 -31.37 0.96 6.59
C ALA A 368 -30.85 0.28 5.29
N ALA A 369 -29.64 0.62 4.85
CA ALA A 369 -29.01 0.00 3.68
C ALA A 369 -28.71 -1.49 3.91
N GLY A 370 -28.21 -1.85 5.09
CA GLY A 370 -27.99 -3.25 5.49
C GLY A 370 -29.30 -4.04 5.52
N ARG A 371 -30.36 -3.48 6.13
CA ARG A 371 -31.71 -4.11 6.18
C ARG A 371 -32.28 -4.37 4.79
N LEU A 372 -32.13 -3.40 3.88
CA LEU A 372 -32.61 -3.51 2.50
C LEU A 372 -31.60 -4.23 1.58
N LYS A 373 -30.47 -4.72 2.10
CA LYS A 373 -29.39 -5.39 1.35
C LYS A 373 -28.86 -4.57 0.16
N VAL A 374 -28.75 -3.25 0.32
CA VAL A 374 -28.26 -2.32 -0.70
C VAL A 374 -26.75 -2.13 -0.57
N LYS A 375 -25.97 -3.10 -1.06
CA LYS A 375 -24.52 -3.22 -0.77
C LYS A 375 -23.68 -1.99 -1.10
N LYS A 376 -23.96 -1.29 -2.21
CA LYS A 376 -23.23 -0.08 -2.61
C LYS A 376 -23.43 1.05 -1.58
N LEU A 377 -24.66 1.22 -1.11
CA LEU A 377 -25.03 2.24 -0.14
C LEU A 377 -24.58 1.86 1.28
N GLU A 378 -24.66 0.57 1.62
CA GLU A 378 -24.16 0.00 2.88
C GLU A 378 -22.65 0.24 3.04
N LYS A 379 -21.84 -0.09 2.02
CA LYS A 379 -20.39 0.18 2.03
C LYS A 379 -20.06 1.66 2.11
N TYR A 380 -20.81 2.48 1.38
CA TYR A 380 -20.63 3.93 1.41
C TYR A 380 -20.91 4.51 2.80
N ALA A 381 -22.06 4.16 3.39
CA ALA A 381 -22.44 4.64 4.71
C ALA A 381 -21.47 4.12 5.78
N ALA A 382 -21.04 2.85 5.71
CA ALA A 382 -20.07 2.28 6.64
C ALA A 382 -18.76 3.05 6.67
N LYS A 383 -18.23 3.45 5.51
CA LYS A 383 -17.01 4.25 5.42
C LYS A 383 -17.18 5.60 6.13
N ARG A 384 -18.33 6.24 5.98
CA ARG A 384 -18.62 7.52 6.65
C ARG A 384 -18.79 7.37 8.15
N VAL A 385 -19.50 6.32 8.59
CA VAL A 385 -19.64 5.99 10.01
C VAL A 385 -18.28 5.74 10.66
N LEU A 386 -17.36 5.07 9.96
CA LEU A 386 -16.02 4.78 10.47
C LEU A 386 -15.27 6.05 10.87
N ASP A 387 -15.42 7.14 10.12
CA ASP A 387 -14.77 8.42 10.40
C ASP A 387 -15.38 9.13 11.63
N GLU A 388 -16.63 8.80 12.00
CA GLU A 388 -17.43 9.48 13.03
C GLU A 388 -17.63 8.65 14.31
N VAL A 389 -17.06 7.43 14.39
CA VAL A 389 -17.17 6.58 15.58
C VAL A 389 -16.50 7.27 16.78
N ASN A 390 -17.22 7.33 17.89
CA ASN A 390 -16.80 7.96 19.13
C ASN A 390 -17.43 7.23 20.34
N PRO A 391 -17.00 7.51 21.57
CA PRO A 391 -17.49 6.81 22.77
C PRO A 391 -19.01 6.86 22.98
N ASP A 392 -19.70 7.90 22.49
CA ASP A 392 -21.13 8.08 22.68
C ASP A 392 -21.96 7.21 21.72
N ASN A 393 -21.51 7.05 20.48
CA ASN A 393 -22.21 6.25 19.46
C ASN A 393 -21.66 4.81 19.31
N ALA A 394 -20.52 4.50 19.92
CA ALA A 394 -19.80 3.25 19.69
C ALA A 394 -20.65 2.00 19.95
N PHE A 395 -21.52 2.00 20.96
CA PHE A 395 -22.38 0.85 21.23
C PHE A 395 -23.36 0.57 20.09
N ASP A 396 -24.02 1.60 19.57
CA ASP A 396 -25.00 1.46 18.50
C ASP A 396 -24.30 1.04 17.19
N VAL A 397 -23.11 1.60 16.92
CA VAL A 397 -22.24 1.19 15.80
C VAL A 397 -21.85 -0.29 15.94
N PHE A 398 -21.40 -0.72 17.12
CA PHE A 398 -20.98 -2.10 17.38
C PHE A 398 -22.12 -3.09 17.13
N ASN A 399 -23.32 -2.81 17.65
CA ASN A 399 -24.50 -3.66 17.47
C ASN A 399 -24.89 -3.78 15.99
N LEU A 400 -24.90 -2.66 15.26
CA LEU A 400 -25.25 -2.66 13.84
C LEU A 400 -24.16 -3.33 12.99
N ALA A 401 -22.90 -3.16 13.36
CA ALA A 401 -21.77 -3.78 12.68
C ALA A 401 -21.84 -5.32 12.78
N ILE A 402 -22.15 -5.87 13.96
CA ILE A 402 -22.39 -7.31 14.13
C ILE A 402 -23.58 -7.75 13.28
N LYS A 403 -24.72 -7.04 13.42
CA LYS A 403 -25.98 -7.40 12.73
C LYS A 403 -25.83 -7.49 11.21
N TYR A 404 -25.00 -6.65 10.62
CA TYR A 404 -24.79 -6.60 9.17
C TYR A 404 -23.44 -7.15 8.71
N GLY A 405 -22.63 -7.73 9.62
CA GLY A 405 -21.37 -8.39 9.30
C GLY A 405 -20.26 -7.46 8.82
N ASN A 406 -20.14 -6.26 9.42
CA ASN A 406 -19.09 -5.29 9.09
C ASN A 406 -17.95 -5.33 10.14
N ASN A 407 -16.86 -6.03 9.82
CA ASN A 407 -15.76 -6.24 10.76
C ASN A 407 -14.98 -4.96 11.09
N ASP A 408 -14.79 -4.07 10.13
CA ASP A 408 -14.01 -2.84 10.32
C ASP A 408 -14.71 -1.90 11.32
N LEU A 409 -16.02 -1.69 11.15
CA LEU A 409 -16.83 -0.93 12.10
C LEU A 409 -16.92 -1.62 13.46
N MET A 410 -17.04 -2.95 13.48
CA MET A 410 -17.10 -3.72 14.72
C MET A 410 -15.81 -3.52 15.53
N GLN A 411 -14.65 -3.65 14.90
CA GLN A 411 -13.36 -3.46 15.56
C GLN A 411 -13.19 -2.03 16.06
N ARG A 412 -13.45 -1.03 15.21
CA ARG A 412 -13.31 0.38 15.59
C ARG A 412 -14.24 0.75 16.74
N ALA A 413 -15.51 0.36 16.67
CA ALA A 413 -16.46 0.62 17.75
C ALA A 413 -16.06 -0.06 19.06
N PHE A 414 -15.48 -1.27 18.98
CA PHE A 414 -14.99 -1.97 20.16
C PHE A 414 -13.81 -1.24 20.83
N GLU A 415 -12.91 -0.67 20.04
CA GLU A 415 -11.79 0.13 20.56
C GLU A 415 -12.29 1.36 21.33
N GLU A 416 -13.30 2.06 20.81
CA GLU A 416 -13.93 3.21 21.49
C GLU A 416 -14.65 2.78 22.79
N ILE A 417 -15.33 1.61 22.80
CA ILE A 417 -15.98 1.07 24.00
C ILE A 417 -14.94 0.72 25.09
N LYS A 418 -13.80 0.14 24.70
CA LYS A 418 -12.69 -0.14 25.63
C LYS A 418 -12.15 1.14 26.26
N GLN A 419 -12.00 2.20 25.46
CA GLN A 419 -11.56 3.50 25.96
C GLN A 419 -12.58 4.12 26.91
N LYS A 420 -13.88 3.97 26.65
CA LYS A 420 -14.94 4.47 27.53
C LYS A 420 -15.00 3.76 28.89
N TYR A 421 -14.70 2.46 28.93
CA TYR A 421 -14.77 1.64 30.15
C TYR A 421 -13.42 0.98 30.49
N PRO A 422 -12.37 1.75 30.83
CA PRO A 422 -11.01 1.24 31.00
C PRO A 422 -10.86 0.28 32.20
N LEU A 423 -11.80 0.29 33.14
CA LEU A 423 -11.82 -0.57 34.32
C LEU A 423 -12.48 -1.93 34.09
N VAL A 424 -13.11 -2.12 32.92
CA VAL A 424 -13.74 -3.39 32.56
C VAL A 424 -12.69 -4.26 31.87
N ASP A 425 -12.47 -5.45 32.42
CA ASP A 425 -11.60 -6.45 31.80
C ASP A 425 -12.31 -7.09 30.60
N PHE A 426 -12.07 -6.53 29.42
CA PHE A 426 -12.59 -7.06 28.16
C PHE A 426 -11.78 -8.29 27.71
N LYS A 427 -12.29 -9.49 28.02
CA LYS A 427 -11.62 -10.75 27.66
C LYS A 427 -11.46 -10.94 26.14
N GLU A 428 -10.36 -11.56 25.73
CA GLU A 428 -10.05 -11.88 24.32
C GLU A 428 -11.10 -12.79 23.66
N GLU A 429 -11.75 -13.65 24.44
CA GLU A 429 -12.84 -14.54 24.01
C GLU A 429 -14.03 -13.76 23.41
N TRP A 430 -14.18 -12.47 23.75
CA TRP A 430 -15.25 -11.63 23.23
C TRP A 430 -15.00 -11.17 21.79
N SER A 431 -13.77 -11.29 21.28
CA SER A 431 -13.48 -11.17 19.84
C SER A 431 -14.00 -12.37 19.04
N THR A 432 -14.17 -13.52 19.68
CA THR A 432 -14.69 -14.75 19.04
C THR A 432 -16.19 -14.94 19.22
N GLU A 433 -16.81 -14.32 20.23
CA GLU A 433 -18.25 -14.38 20.49
C GLU A 433 -18.87 -12.97 20.70
N PRO A 434 -18.95 -12.15 19.64
CA PRO A 434 -19.37 -10.76 19.73
C PRO A 434 -20.80 -10.58 20.28
N GLU A 435 -21.69 -11.57 20.12
CA GLU A 435 -23.06 -11.52 20.68
C GLU A 435 -23.11 -11.58 22.21
N LYS A 436 -22.18 -12.31 22.85
CA LYS A 436 -22.09 -12.32 24.33
C LYS A 436 -21.69 -10.95 24.87
N MET A 437 -20.89 -10.22 24.10
CA MET A 437 -20.42 -8.89 24.46
C MET A 437 -21.56 -7.86 24.47
N ILE A 438 -22.55 -7.98 23.57
CA ILE A 438 -23.71 -7.08 23.54
C ILE A 438 -24.40 -7.03 24.91
N LYS A 439 -24.59 -8.19 25.56
CA LYS A 439 -25.22 -8.27 26.89
C LYS A 439 -24.41 -7.56 27.97
N VAL A 440 -23.07 -7.68 27.93
CA VAL A 440 -22.18 -7.01 28.88
C VAL A 440 -22.26 -5.50 28.70
N ILE A 441 -22.17 -5.02 27.46
CA ILE A 441 -22.21 -3.59 27.17
C ILE A 441 -23.60 -3.00 27.50
N GLU A 442 -24.68 -3.76 27.30
CA GLU A 442 -26.03 -3.34 27.70
C GLU A 442 -26.14 -3.14 29.23
N VAL A 443 -25.50 -4.00 30.02
CA VAL A 443 -25.42 -3.83 31.48
C VAL A 443 -24.61 -2.58 31.85
N LEU A 444 -23.50 -2.31 31.15
CA LEU A 444 -22.69 -1.10 31.38
C LEU A 444 -23.49 0.18 31.06
N LYS A 445 -24.22 0.19 29.94
CA LYS A 445 -25.07 1.32 29.54
C LYS A 445 -26.16 1.60 30.59
N ARG A 446 -26.86 0.56 31.08
CA ARG A 446 -27.87 0.71 32.14
C ARG A 446 -27.28 1.26 33.44
N LYS A 447 -26.06 0.85 33.81
CA LYS A 447 -25.36 1.41 34.99
C LYS A 447 -25.03 2.88 34.80
N GLU A 448 -24.55 3.27 33.62
CA GLU A 448 -24.26 4.67 33.29
C GLU A 448 -25.51 5.55 33.34
N GLU A 449 -26.62 5.09 32.76
CA GLU A 449 -27.91 5.79 32.81
C GLU A 449 -28.44 5.92 34.26
N ALA A 450 -28.24 4.89 35.09
CA ALA A 450 -28.61 4.94 36.50
C ALA A 450 -27.74 5.92 37.30
N MET A 451 -26.43 5.96 37.05
CA MET A 451 -25.52 6.92 37.69
C MET A 451 -25.85 8.36 37.31
N LYS A 452 -26.10 8.63 36.02
CA LYS A 452 -26.53 9.97 35.56
C LYS A 452 -27.80 10.45 36.25
N LYS A 453 -28.80 9.57 36.40
CA LYS A 453 -30.04 9.91 37.14
C LYS A 453 -29.76 10.25 38.60
N ILE A 454 -28.87 9.52 39.26
CA ILE A 454 -28.47 9.80 40.64
C ILE A 454 -27.73 11.14 40.72
N GLU A 455 -26.83 11.44 39.79
CA GLU A 455 -26.12 12.73 39.71
C GLU A 455 -27.08 13.90 39.50
N GLU A 456 -28.05 13.78 38.58
CA GLU A 456 -29.09 14.79 38.33
C GLU A 456 -29.98 15.03 39.56
N GLU A 457 -30.34 13.97 40.29
CA GLU A 457 -31.11 14.07 41.54
C GLU A 457 -30.30 14.75 42.67
N VAL A 458 -29.00 14.49 42.74
CA VAL A 458 -28.10 15.11 43.73
C VAL A 458 -27.83 16.58 43.40
N GLU A 459 -27.60 16.94 42.13
CA GLU A 459 -27.45 18.34 41.70
C GLU A 459 -28.75 19.14 41.93
N GLY A 460 -29.92 18.55 41.67
CA GLY A 460 -31.21 19.16 41.97
C GLY A 460 -31.43 19.44 43.47
N LEU A 461 -30.89 18.59 44.35
CA LEU A 461 -30.94 18.79 45.81
C LEU A 461 -29.99 19.89 46.30
N VAL A 462 -28.89 20.16 45.59
CA VAL A 462 -27.92 21.21 45.93
C VAL A 462 -28.45 22.60 45.56
N ILE A 463 -29.31 22.72 44.55
CA ILE A 463 -29.92 24.00 44.10
C ILE A 463 -31.07 24.45 45.03
N ILE A 464 -31.62 23.55 45.86
CA ILE A 464 -32.76 23.83 46.79
C ILE A 464 -32.27 24.22 48.21
N LYS A 465 -30.97 24.28 48.46
CA LYS A 465 -30.37 24.87 49.68
C LYS A 465 -29.76 26.23 49.38
#